data_AF-A0A7R9D4R1-F1
#
_entry.id   AF-A0A7R9D4R1-F1
#
_cell.length_a   1.000
_cell.length_b   1.000
_cell.length_c   1.000
_cell.angle_alpha   90.00
_cell.angle_beta   90.00
_cell.angle_gamma   90.00
#
_symmetry.space_group_name_H-M   'P 1'
#
loop_
_entity.id
_entity.type
_entity.pdbx_description
1 polymer ?
#
loop_
_entity_poly.entity_id
_entity_poly.type
_entity_poly.pdbx_seq_one_letter_code
_entity_poly.pdbx_strand_id
1 'polypeptide(L)'
;MATKMSNQVEGDRRLLQFHSYEDYLDSFVTPTDLKYLRSTVAARAIAELGYRSSGETLSRELFHKRLKAVKESLYPSRKPYQLCSVNLHFDDDLLKELALRERLQQGRPSRGNIKRITVAIKWTANDGEIKTIIFLRDFTRIGHEISCYIDFAERLKTENWLPIFEGRHRIWPRPTDLSYYHWKTGKNNCNSSSNYK
;
A
#
# COMPACT_ATOMS: atom_id res chain seq x y z
N MET A 1 -5.26 10.77 4.90
CA MET A 1 -6.50 10.86 4.09
C MET A 1 -7.23 9.53 4.22
N ALA A 2 -8.45 9.52 4.76
CA ALA A 2 -9.24 8.30 4.87
C ALA A 2 -9.67 7.87 3.46
N THR A 3 -9.17 6.73 3.00
CA THR A 3 -9.64 6.08 1.76
C THR A 3 -11.14 5.89 1.90
N LYS A 4 -11.93 6.66 1.17
CA LYS A 4 -13.39 6.59 1.16
C LYS A 4 -13.76 5.14 0.80
N MET A 5 -14.15 4.35 1.79
CA MET A 5 -14.56 2.95 1.57
C MET A 5 -15.68 2.98 0.55
N SER A 6 -15.63 2.10 -0.46
CA SER A 6 -16.71 2.04 -1.44
C SER A 6 -18.02 1.77 -0.69
N ASN A 7 -19.09 2.49 -1.03
CA ASN A 7 -20.38 2.40 -0.32
C ASN A 7 -20.90 0.95 -0.18
N GLN A 8 -20.48 0.07 -1.09
CA GLN A 8 -20.76 -1.37 -1.05
C GLN A 8 -20.05 -2.11 0.10
N VAL A 9 -18.78 -1.82 0.35
CA VAL A 9 -18.01 -2.48 1.43
C VAL A 9 -18.51 -2.04 2.81
N GLU A 10 -19.00 -0.80 2.93
CA GLU A 10 -19.64 -0.31 4.15
C GLU A 10 -20.97 -1.04 4.43
N GLY A 11 -21.80 -1.25 3.39
CA GLY A 11 -23.05 -2.02 3.50
C GLY A 11 -22.85 -3.52 3.77
N ASP A 12 -21.72 -4.07 3.33
CA ASP A 12 -21.35 -5.48 3.53
C ASP A 12 -20.72 -5.73 4.92
N ARG A 13 -20.53 -4.71 5.78
CA ARG A 13 -20.01 -4.88 7.16
C ARG A 13 -20.84 -5.84 8.01
N ARG A 14 -22.15 -5.92 7.76
CA ARG A 14 -23.04 -6.87 8.43
C ARG A 14 -22.60 -8.33 8.26
N LEU A 15 -21.85 -8.65 7.20
CA LEU A 15 -21.39 -10.02 6.95
C LEU A 15 -20.37 -10.50 7.99
N LEU A 16 -19.73 -9.60 8.75
CA LEU A 16 -18.78 -9.94 9.81
C LEU A 16 -19.42 -10.66 11.00
N GLN A 17 -20.74 -10.52 11.19
CA GLN A 17 -21.45 -11.17 12.29
C GLN A 17 -21.60 -12.68 12.08
N PHE A 18 -21.41 -13.16 10.85
CA PHE A 18 -21.52 -14.57 10.50
C PHE A 18 -20.13 -15.21 10.44
N HIS A 19 -19.96 -16.35 11.14
CA HIS A 19 -18.70 -17.08 11.16
C HIS A 19 -18.54 -17.98 9.95
N SER A 20 -19.64 -18.57 9.48
CA SER A 20 -19.72 -19.44 8.31
C SER A 20 -20.81 -19.01 7.33
N TYR A 21 -20.79 -19.58 6.12
CA TYR A 21 -21.85 -19.34 5.13
C TYR A 21 -23.17 -19.99 5.59
N GLU A 22 -23.08 -21.10 6.32
CA GLU A 22 -24.20 -21.79 6.91
C GLU A 22 -24.89 -20.93 7.98
N ASP A 23 -24.13 -20.20 8.81
CA ASP A 23 -24.71 -19.25 9.78
C ASP A 23 -25.44 -18.09 9.08
N TYR A 24 -24.93 -17.66 7.92
CA TYR A 24 -25.59 -16.66 7.10
C TYR A 24 -26.93 -17.19 6.57
N LEU A 25 -26.97 -18.44 6.07
CA LEU A 25 -28.22 -19.07 5.64
C LEU A 25 -29.20 -19.29 6.79
N ASP A 26 -28.71 -19.69 7.96
CA ASP A 26 -29.52 -19.89 9.16
C ASP A 26 -30.21 -18.60 9.63
N SER A 27 -29.65 -17.42 9.32
CA SER A 27 -30.31 -16.14 9.59
C SER A 27 -31.62 -15.94 8.83
N PHE A 28 -31.84 -16.67 7.73
CA PHE A 28 -33.08 -16.65 6.95
C PHE A 28 -34.04 -17.79 7.31
N VAL A 29 -33.61 -18.76 8.12
CA VAL A 29 -34.42 -19.91 8.52
C VAL A 29 -35.28 -19.52 9.70
N THR A 30 -36.61 -19.68 9.56
CA THR A 30 -37.55 -19.42 10.64
C THR A 30 -37.93 -20.71 11.38
N PRO A 31 -38.39 -20.65 12.65
CA PRO A 31 -38.81 -21.84 13.40
C PRO A 31 -39.96 -22.61 12.72
N THR A 32 -40.80 -21.93 11.96
CA THR A 32 -41.85 -22.55 11.15
C THR A 32 -41.27 -23.47 10.08
N ASP A 33 -40.13 -23.09 9.48
CA ASP A 33 -39.51 -23.85 8.40
C ASP A 33 -38.95 -25.16 8.92
N LEU A 34 -38.34 -25.11 10.10
CA LEU A 34 -37.90 -26.30 10.82
C LEU A 34 -39.07 -27.20 11.20
N LYS A 35 -40.22 -26.63 11.59
CA LYS A 35 -41.43 -27.39 11.93
C LYS A 35 -42.01 -28.13 10.72
N TYR A 36 -42.05 -27.48 9.56
CA TYR A 36 -42.63 -28.06 8.33
C TYR A 36 -41.66 -28.97 7.58
N LEU A 37 -40.41 -28.55 7.40
CA LEU A 37 -39.41 -29.29 6.63
C LEU A 37 -38.73 -30.39 7.43
N ARG A 38 -38.71 -30.27 8.77
CA ARG A 38 -38.05 -31.19 9.73
C ARG A 38 -36.57 -31.47 9.42
N SER A 39 -35.95 -30.67 8.56
CA SER A 39 -34.57 -30.81 8.10
C SER A 39 -33.95 -29.44 7.94
N THR A 40 -32.82 -29.24 8.61
CA THR A 40 -32.02 -28.01 8.51
C THR A 40 -31.39 -27.85 7.13
N VAL A 41 -31.00 -28.96 6.50
CA VAL A 41 -30.40 -28.96 5.16
C VAL A 41 -31.41 -28.51 4.11
N ALA A 42 -32.65 -28.99 4.19
CA ALA A 42 -33.72 -28.59 3.27
C ALA A 42 -34.09 -27.10 3.47
N ALA A 43 -34.13 -26.64 4.73
CA ALA A 43 -34.40 -25.23 5.04
C ALA A 43 -33.30 -24.31 4.48
N ARG A 44 -32.03 -24.68 4.63
CA ARG A 44 -30.89 -23.94 4.06
C ARG A 44 -30.90 -23.92 2.54
N ALA A 45 -31.23 -25.03 1.89
CA ALA A 45 -31.34 -25.10 0.43
C ALA A 45 -32.42 -24.15 -0.10
N ILE A 46 -33.57 -24.07 0.58
CA ILE A 46 -34.64 -23.14 0.22
C ILE A 46 -34.23 -21.68 0.47
N ALA A 47 -33.51 -21.42 1.56
CA ALA A 47 -32.96 -20.10 1.85
C ALA A 47 -31.96 -19.67 0.77
N GLU A 48 -31.09 -20.57 0.32
CA GLU A 48 -30.10 -20.32 -0.74
C GLU A 48 -30.75 -19.94 -2.08
N LEU A 49 -31.91 -20.51 -2.39
CA LEU A 49 -32.70 -20.18 -3.59
C LEU A 49 -33.36 -18.78 -3.54
N GLY A 50 -33.27 -18.06 -2.42
CA GLY A 50 -33.67 -16.65 -2.34
C GLY A 50 -35.18 -16.39 -2.21
N TYR A 51 -36.01 -17.43 -2.02
CA TYR A 51 -37.47 -17.28 -1.90
C TYR A 51 -37.94 -16.47 -0.68
N ARG A 52 -37.08 -16.22 0.31
CA ARG A 52 -37.43 -15.54 1.57
C ARG A 52 -36.85 -14.14 1.74
N SER A 53 -35.80 -13.82 1.00
CA SER A 53 -35.22 -12.48 1.01
C SER A 53 -35.93 -11.64 -0.04
N SER A 54 -36.20 -10.37 0.25
CA SER A 54 -36.75 -9.40 -0.72
C SER A 54 -35.76 -9.06 -1.86
N GLY A 55 -34.74 -9.88 -2.07
CA GLY A 55 -33.68 -9.78 -3.07
C GLY A 55 -32.88 -11.08 -3.15
N GLU A 56 -31.93 -11.12 -4.10
CA GLU A 56 -31.06 -12.27 -4.37
C GLU A 56 -30.15 -12.57 -3.16
N THR A 57 -30.18 -13.81 -2.66
CA THR A 57 -29.25 -14.31 -1.65
C THR A 57 -27.84 -14.34 -2.22
N LEU A 58 -26.85 -14.01 -1.39
CA LEU A 58 -25.46 -14.08 -1.82
C LEU A 58 -25.07 -15.54 -2.02
N SER A 59 -24.61 -15.90 -3.23
CA SER A 59 -23.94 -17.18 -3.47
C SER A 59 -22.76 -17.36 -2.50
N ARG A 60 -22.46 -18.60 -2.12
CA ARG A 60 -21.32 -18.96 -1.25
C ARG A 60 -20.02 -18.27 -1.67
N GLU A 61 -19.70 -18.29 -2.96
CA GLU A 61 -18.47 -17.66 -3.47
C GLU A 61 -18.48 -16.14 -3.27
N LEU A 62 -19.63 -15.51 -3.54
CA LEU A 62 -19.81 -14.07 -3.41
C LEU A 62 -19.78 -13.62 -1.94
N PHE A 63 -20.37 -14.41 -1.03
CA PHE A 63 -20.30 -14.20 0.41
C PHE A 63 -18.84 -14.17 0.89
N HIS A 64 -18.05 -15.19 0.55
CA HIS A 64 -16.64 -15.24 0.94
C HIS A 64 -15.82 -14.10 0.31
N LYS A 65 -16.10 -13.74 -0.94
CA LYS A 65 -15.44 -12.63 -1.63
C LYS A 65 -15.71 -11.29 -0.93
N ARG A 66 -16.97 -11.01 -0.59
CA ARG A 66 -17.36 -9.77 0.13
C ARG A 66 -16.80 -9.76 1.56
N LEU A 67 -16.90 -10.88 2.28
CA LEU A 67 -16.35 -11.01 3.63
C LEU A 67 -14.83 -10.77 3.63
N LYS A 68 -14.11 -11.30 2.64
CA LYS A 68 -12.68 -11.06 2.46
C LYS A 68 -12.39 -9.58 2.20
N ALA A 69 -13.13 -8.93 1.31
CA ALA A 69 -12.95 -7.51 1.01
C ALA A 69 -13.17 -6.62 2.25
N VAL A 70 -14.20 -6.93 3.05
CA VAL A 70 -14.46 -6.22 4.31
C VAL A 70 -13.33 -6.45 5.31
N LYS A 71 -12.89 -7.71 5.51
CA LYS A 71 -11.78 -8.03 6.41
C LYS A 71 -10.47 -7.37 5.99
N GLU A 72 -10.17 -7.35 4.70
CA GLU A 72 -8.96 -6.71 4.15
C GLU A 72 -9.00 -5.18 4.31
N SER A 73 -10.18 -4.57 4.22
CA SER A 73 -10.33 -3.14 4.48
C SER A 73 -10.23 -2.78 5.97
N LEU A 74 -10.70 -3.64 6.87
CA LEU A 74 -10.64 -3.40 8.32
C LEU A 74 -9.27 -3.76 8.92
N TYR A 75 -8.70 -4.87 8.46
CA TYR A 75 -7.44 -5.41 8.92
C TYR A 75 -6.52 -5.64 7.70
N PRO A 76 -5.96 -4.56 7.12
CA PRO A 76 -5.00 -4.70 6.04
C PRO A 76 -3.82 -5.53 6.54
N SER A 77 -3.60 -6.67 5.88
CA SER A 77 -2.47 -7.55 6.21
C SER A 77 -1.18 -6.81 5.86
N ARG A 78 -0.48 -6.32 6.90
CA ARG A 78 0.85 -5.73 6.74
C ARG A 78 1.80 -6.86 6.34
N LYS A 79 2.08 -7.01 5.05
CA LYS A 79 3.18 -7.88 4.61
C LYS A 79 4.47 -7.37 5.23
N PRO A 80 5.33 -8.25 5.78
CA PRO A 80 6.66 -7.83 6.20
C PRO A 80 7.35 -7.20 4.99
N TYR A 81 7.93 -6.01 5.18
CA TYR A 81 8.65 -5.31 4.13
C TYR A 81 9.87 -6.16 3.73
N GLN A 82 9.81 -6.77 2.56
CA GLN A 82 10.93 -7.51 2.00
C GLN A 82 11.85 -6.51 1.32
N LEU A 83 13.04 -6.32 1.90
CA LEU A 83 14.08 -5.43 1.37
C LEU A 83 14.31 -5.73 -0.12
N CYS A 84 14.07 -4.74 -0.97
CA CYS A 84 14.23 -4.86 -2.42
C CYS A 84 15.70 -5.06 -2.81
N SER A 85 16.64 -4.57 -1.99
CA SER A 85 18.08 -4.71 -2.21
C SER A 85 18.69 -6.03 -1.74
N VAL A 86 17.89 -6.98 -1.23
CA VAL A 86 18.41 -8.27 -0.73
C VAL A 86 18.74 -9.19 -1.91
N ASN A 87 19.95 -9.76 -1.88
CA ASN A 87 20.54 -10.66 -2.90
C ASN A 87 20.94 -10.01 -4.23
N LEU A 88 20.97 -8.68 -4.31
CA LEU A 88 21.51 -7.96 -5.47
C LEU A 88 22.98 -7.58 -5.23
N HIS A 89 23.83 -7.90 -6.21
CA HIS A 89 25.21 -7.43 -6.24
C HIS A 89 25.23 -6.12 -7.02
N PHE A 90 25.61 -5.04 -6.35
CA PHE A 90 25.69 -3.72 -6.95
C PHE A 90 27.16 -3.44 -7.28
N ASP A 91 27.44 -3.02 -8.50
CA ASP A 91 28.76 -2.48 -8.84
C ASP A 91 28.81 -0.98 -8.50
N ASP A 92 27.69 -0.28 -8.71
CA ASP A 92 27.51 1.15 -8.41
C ASP A 92 27.36 1.45 -6.91
N ASP A 93 28.20 2.34 -6.41
CA ASP A 93 28.25 2.74 -5.00
C ASP A 93 27.00 3.50 -4.54
N LEU A 94 26.28 4.16 -5.45
CA LEU A 94 24.99 4.81 -5.16
C LEU A 94 23.91 3.78 -4.79
N LEU A 95 23.85 2.67 -5.54
CA LEU A 95 22.86 1.62 -5.32
C LEU A 95 23.17 0.86 -4.03
N LYS A 96 24.46 0.70 -3.70
CA LYS A 96 24.90 0.22 -2.38
C LYS A 96 24.47 1.16 -1.26
N GLU A 97 24.63 2.48 -1.41
CA GLU A 97 24.19 3.45 -0.39
C GLU A 97 22.67 3.51 -0.22
N LEU A 98 21.91 3.43 -1.31
CA LEU A 98 20.46 3.34 -1.23
C LEU A 98 20.01 2.00 -0.61
N ALA A 99 20.69 0.90 -0.93
CA ALA A 99 20.47 -0.41 -0.32
C ALA A 99 20.84 -0.39 1.18
N LEU A 100 21.96 0.25 1.53
CA LEU A 100 22.36 0.48 2.91
C LEU A 100 21.37 1.39 3.62
N ARG A 101 20.76 2.37 2.97
CA ARG A 101 19.74 3.25 3.56
C ARG A 101 18.41 2.54 3.77
N GLU A 102 18.01 1.69 2.83
CA GLU A 102 16.90 0.74 2.99
C GLU A 102 17.13 -0.16 4.22
N ARG A 103 18.37 -0.63 4.40
CA ARG A 103 18.81 -1.42 5.56
C ARG A 103 18.98 -0.58 6.85
N LEU A 104 19.41 0.68 6.78
CA LEU A 104 19.64 1.57 7.93
C LEU A 104 18.34 2.07 8.53
N GLN A 105 17.29 2.20 7.71
CA GLN A 105 15.92 2.37 8.18
C GLN A 105 15.44 1.15 9.00
N GLN A 106 16.23 0.06 9.05
CA GLN A 106 16.04 -1.16 9.83
C GLN A 106 17.24 -1.55 10.77
N GLY A 107 18.45 -0.96 10.67
CA GLY A 107 19.54 -1.04 11.68
C GLY A 107 21.01 -1.31 11.24
N ARG A 108 21.95 -0.45 11.71
CA ARG A 108 23.46 -0.48 11.77
C ARG A 108 24.34 -0.12 10.53
N PRO A 109 25.49 0.62 10.70
CA PRO A 109 26.25 1.22 9.59
C PRO A 109 27.62 0.57 9.29
N SER A 110 28.18 0.85 8.10
CA SER A 110 29.63 0.76 7.79
C SER A 110 30.04 1.81 6.75
N ARG A 111 31.29 2.29 6.86
CA ARG A 111 31.81 3.56 6.32
C ARG A 111 32.44 3.41 4.92
N GLY A 112 32.24 4.39 4.04
CA GLY A 112 32.99 4.57 2.79
C GLY A 112 32.67 5.90 2.10
N ASN A 113 33.67 6.57 1.51
CA ASN A 113 33.63 7.97 1.09
C ASN A 113 33.28 8.19 -0.40
N ILE A 114 32.72 9.37 -0.68
CA ILE A 114 31.92 9.73 -1.87
C ILE A 114 32.64 10.75 -2.76
N LYS A 115 32.37 10.72 -4.08
CA LYS A 115 32.25 11.95 -4.89
C LYS A 115 31.01 11.94 -5.82
N ARG A 116 30.24 13.04 -5.71
CA ARG A 116 29.13 13.56 -6.54
C ARG A 116 27.79 12.79 -6.53
N ILE A 117 26.94 13.16 -5.55
CA ILE A 117 25.57 13.70 -5.72
C ILE A 117 25.35 14.68 -4.56
N THR A 118 24.76 15.83 -4.83
CA THR A 118 24.56 16.93 -3.88
C THR A 118 23.48 16.56 -2.86
N VAL A 119 23.93 16.34 -1.61
CA VAL A 119 23.22 16.40 -0.32
C VAL A 119 21.97 15.53 -0.14
N ALA A 120 22.16 14.37 0.49
CA ALA A 120 21.10 13.76 1.29
C ALA A 120 21.16 14.34 2.71
N ILE A 121 20.14 15.10 3.12
CA ILE A 121 20.05 15.58 4.51
C ILE A 121 19.38 14.46 5.31
N LYS A 122 20.18 13.83 6.18
CA LYS A 122 19.69 12.91 7.20
C LYS A 122 19.39 13.73 8.45
N TRP A 123 18.17 13.62 8.96
CA TRP A 123 17.87 14.05 10.32
C TRP A 123 17.23 12.90 11.08
N THR A 124 17.77 12.64 12.27
CA THR A 124 17.19 11.68 13.22
C THR A 124 16.23 12.43 14.12
N ALA A 125 14.98 12.00 14.11
CA ALA A 125 13.99 12.46 15.07
C ALA A 125 14.24 11.84 16.45
N ASN A 126 13.68 12.45 17.50
CA ASN A 126 13.84 12.01 18.89
C ASN A 126 13.23 10.63 19.19
N ASP A 127 12.45 10.08 18.24
CA ASP A 127 11.75 8.78 18.30
C ASP A 127 12.60 7.61 17.76
N GLY A 128 13.80 7.88 17.22
CA GLY A 128 14.69 6.87 16.64
C GLY A 128 14.43 6.55 15.16
N GLU A 129 13.45 7.19 14.53
CA GLU A 129 13.20 7.02 13.10
C GLU A 129 14.19 7.86 12.26
N ILE A 130 14.90 7.19 11.34
CA ILE A 130 15.76 7.87 10.38
C ILE A 130 14.90 8.38 9.24
N LYS A 131 14.80 9.70 9.12
CA LYS A 131 14.15 10.34 7.99
C LYS A 131 15.23 10.84 7.01
N THR A 132 15.06 10.50 5.74
CA THR A 132 16.03 10.81 4.68
C THR A 132 15.35 11.58 3.56
N ILE A 133 15.80 12.80 3.31
CA ILE A 133 15.44 13.54 2.09
C ILE A 133 16.54 13.35 1.07
N ILE A 134 16.16 12.98 -0.16
CA ILE A 134 17.06 12.95 -1.31
C ILE A 134 16.84 14.24 -2.09
N PHE A 135 17.86 15.10 -2.16
CA PHE A 135 17.89 16.14 -3.17
C PHE A 135 18.42 15.56 -4.48
N LEU A 136 17.68 15.80 -5.56
CA LEU A 136 18.08 15.39 -6.90
C LEU A 136 18.08 16.62 -7.80
N ARG A 137 19.13 16.77 -8.59
CA ARG A 137 19.26 17.79 -9.63
C ARG A 137 19.72 17.09 -10.90
N ASP A 138 18.96 17.25 -11.97
CA ASP A 138 19.21 16.60 -13.25
C ASP A 138 18.84 17.55 -14.40
N PHE A 139 19.16 17.15 -15.62
CA PHE A 139 18.82 17.87 -16.84
C PHE A 139 17.84 17.04 -17.67
N THR A 140 16.80 17.71 -18.15
CA THR A 140 15.89 17.14 -19.16
C THR A 140 16.68 16.80 -20.43
N ARG A 141 16.10 15.95 -21.29
CA ARG A 141 16.69 15.60 -22.60
C ARG A 141 16.97 16.82 -23.50
N ILE A 142 16.30 17.93 -23.24
CA ILE A 142 16.40 19.20 -23.99
C ILE A 142 17.46 20.12 -23.34
N GLY A 143 18.08 19.70 -22.23
CA GLY A 143 19.14 20.45 -21.53
C GLY A 143 18.63 21.43 -20.48
N HIS A 144 17.33 21.44 -20.17
CA HIS A 144 16.80 22.27 -19.09
C HIS A 144 17.01 21.60 -17.74
N GLU A 145 17.47 22.37 -16.78
CA GLU A 145 17.69 21.90 -15.43
C GLU A 145 16.36 21.70 -14.67
N ILE A 146 16.32 20.62 -13.91
CA ILE A 146 15.25 20.27 -12.98
C ILE A 146 15.85 19.87 -11.64
N SER A 147 15.16 20.19 -10.55
CA SER A 147 15.56 19.77 -9.21
C SER A 147 14.36 19.37 -8.37
N CYS A 148 14.53 18.42 -7.46
CA CYS A 148 13.49 18.00 -6.54
C CYS A 148 14.05 17.60 -5.17
N TYR A 149 13.21 17.72 -4.15
CA TYR A 149 13.38 17.02 -2.87
C TYR A 149 12.43 15.82 -2.85
N ILE A 150 12.97 14.65 -2.56
CA ILE A 150 12.23 13.39 -2.50
C ILE A 150 12.26 12.90 -1.06
N ASP A 151 11.09 12.62 -0.49
CA ASP A 151 11.02 11.80 0.72
C ASP A 151 11.28 10.34 0.34
N PHE A 152 12.46 9.84 0.73
CA PHE A 152 12.88 8.49 0.40
C PHE A 152 11.94 7.45 1.01
N ALA A 153 11.49 7.66 2.25
CA ALA A 153 10.67 6.71 2.98
C ALA A 153 9.27 6.56 2.36
N GLU A 154 8.69 7.67 1.90
CA GLU A 154 7.39 7.67 1.24
C GLU A 154 7.47 7.07 -0.16
N ARG A 155 8.51 7.41 -0.92
CA ARG A 155 8.68 6.90 -2.28
C ARG A 155 8.99 5.40 -2.32
N LEU A 156 9.64 4.88 -1.28
CA LEU A 156 9.89 3.45 -1.11
C LEU A 156 8.60 2.65 -0.81
N LYS A 157 7.61 3.27 -0.17
CA LYS A 157 6.30 2.64 0.11
C LYS A 157 5.35 2.65 -1.08
N THR A 158 5.45 3.68 -1.92
CA THR A 158 4.51 3.93 -3.03
C THR A 158 4.96 3.34 -4.36
N GLU A 159 6.26 3.13 -4.57
CA GLU A 159 6.84 2.66 -5.83
C GLU A 159 7.72 1.42 -5.64
N ASN A 160 7.80 0.57 -6.66
CA ASN A 160 8.77 -0.52 -6.68
C ASN A 160 10.16 0.01 -7.04
N TRP A 161 11.07 0.05 -6.07
CA TRP A 161 12.44 0.50 -6.27
C TRP A 161 13.37 -0.58 -6.83
N LEU A 162 12.93 -1.84 -6.93
CA LEU A 162 13.74 -2.95 -7.44
C LEU A 162 14.40 -2.62 -8.81
N PRO A 163 13.68 -2.07 -9.81
CA PRO A 163 14.30 -1.76 -11.11
C PRO A 163 15.32 -0.62 -11.04
N ILE A 164 15.22 0.25 -10.03
CA ILE A 164 16.19 1.31 -9.76
C ILE A 164 17.45 0.69 -9.14
N PHE A 165 17.27 -0.21 -8.18
CA PHE A 165 18.34 -0.99 -7.57
C PHE A 165 19.06 -1.92 -8.55
N GLU A 166 18.35 -2.46 -9.54
CA GLU A 166 18.94 -3.27 -10.61
C GLU A 166 19.64 -2.41 -11.69
N GLY A 167 19.63 -1.08 -11.59
CA GLY A 167 20.20 -0.17 -12.58
C GLY A 167 19.42 -0.10 -13.89
N ARG A 168 18.25 -0.74 -13.99
CA ARG A 168 17.38 -0.70 -15.18
C ARG A 168 16.68 0.65 -15.33
N HIS A 169 16.42 1.33 -14.20
CA HIS A 169 15.77 2.63 -14.16
C HIS A 169 16.57 3.63 -13.32
N ARG A 170 16.62 4.88 -13.77
CA ARG A 170 17.19 5.98 -13.00
C ARG A 170 16.14 6.65 -12.10
N ILE A 171 16.56 7.16 -10.95
CA ILE A 171 15.72 8.03 -10.13
C ILE A 171 15.47 9.33 -10.91
N TRP A 172 14.22 9.75 -10.99
CA TRP A 172 13.82 10.92 -11.76
C TRP A 172 12.91 11.86 -10.96
N PRO A 173 13.10 13.20 -11.07
CA PRO A 173 12.23 14.17 -10.42
C PRO A 173 10.77 14.05 -10.89
N ARG A 174 9.83 14.04 -9.95
CA ARG A 174 8.40 14.03 -10.24
C ARG A 174 7.71 15.25 -9.63
N PRO A 175 6.67 15.80 -10.29
CA PRO A 175 5.85 16.87 -9.72
C PRO A 175 5.13 16.49 -8.43
N THR A 176 5.03 15.19 -8.11
CA THR A 176 4.43 14.63 -6.90
C THR A 176 5.41 14.51 -5.73
N ASP A 177 6.70 14.76 -5.95
CA ASP A 177 7.72 14.73 -4.89
C ASP A 177 7.54 15.90 -3.91
N LEU A 178 8.27 15.87 -2.79
CA LEU A 178 8.20 16.89 -1.75
C LEU A 178 8.38 18.30 -2.31
N SER A 179 9.33 18.44 -3.24
CA SER A 179 9.35 19.59 -4.12
C SER A 179 9.76 19.19 -5.53
N TYR A 180 9.35 19.97 -6.52
CA TYR A 180 9.82 19.87 -7.88
C TYR A 180 9.95 21.26 -8.48
N TYR A 181 11.10 21.55 -9.06
CA TYR A 181 11.38 22.84 -9.68
C TYR A 181 11.99 22.65 -11.06
N HIS A 182 11.43 23.37 -12.05
CA HIS A 182 11.95 23.39 -13.41
C HIS A 182 12.52 24.78 -13.73
N TRP A 183 13.85 24.88 -13.78
CA TRP A 183 14.56 26.15 -13.77
C TRP A 183 14.28 27.07 -14.97
N LYS A 184 14.05 26.52 -16.17
CA LYS A 184 13.71 27.35 -17.34
C LYS A 184 12.29 27.91 -17.30
N THR A 185 11.33 27.14 -16.81
CA THR A 185 9.90 27.52 -16.86
C THR A 185 9.45 28.17 -15.56
N GLY A 186 10.28 28.14 -14.51
CA GLY A 186 9.94 28.60 -13.17
C GLY A 186 8.85 27.77 -12.49
N LYS A 187 8.43 26.64 -13.08
CA LYS A 187 7.39 25.79 -12.51
C LYS A 187 7.89 25.18 -11.21
N ASN A 188 7.18 25.46 -10.13
CA ASN A 188 7.43 24.93 -8.80
C ASN A 188 6.20 24.14 -8.31
N ASN A 189 6.45 22.99 -7.71
CA ASN A 189 5.47 22.20 -6.99
C ASN A 189 6.05 21.92 -5.60
N CYS A 190 5.28 22.18 -4.57
CA CYS A 190 5.61 21.80 -3.20
C CYS A 190 4.48 20.93 -2.67
N ASN A 191 4.79 19.71 -2.27
CA ASN A 191 3.82 18.78 -1.73
C ASN A 191 4.24 18.37 -0.32
N SER A 192 3.26 18.13 0.54
CA SER A 192 3.52 17.54 1.84
C SER A 192 3.53 16.01 1.73
N SER A 193 4.47 15.39 2.43
CA SER A 193 4.57 13.94 2.60
C SER A 193 4.06 13.52 3.97
N SER A 194 3.90 12.22 4.17
CA SER A 194 3.64 11.64 5.49
C SER A 194 4.71 11.99 6.54
N ASN A 195 5.97 12.25 6.15
CA ASN A 195 7.06 12.52 7.10
C ASN A 195 7.46 13.99 7.22
N TYR A 196 7.18 14.81 6.20
CA TYR A 196 7.58 16.22 6.09
C TYR A 196 6.42 17.06 5.55
N LYS A 197 6.13 18.19 6.21
CA LYS A 197 5.04 19.09 5.84
C LYS A 197 5.55 20.34 5.14
#